data_AF-A0A2N3QQF2-F1
#
_entry.id   AF-A0A2N3QQF2-F1
#
_cell.length_a   1.000
_cell.length_b   1.000
_cell.length_c   1.000
_cell.angle_alpha   90.00
_cell.angle_beta   90.00
_cell.angle_gamma   90.00
#
_symmetry.space_group_name_H-M   'P 1'
#
loop_
_entity.id
_entity.type
_entity.pdbx_description
1 polymer ?
#
loop_
_entity_poly.entity_id
_entity_poly.type
_entity_poly.pdbx_seq_one_letter_code
_entity_poly.pdbx_strand_id
1 'polypeptide(L)'
;MKRSSEIVVLKIRDEVPLDHPEEDANSPGRMRTVIGWGPELAEFERVSPHWAHEEVWHRSNGWRVLDPGRAVSCELALVVDPEERVRCVAKVMGVMKRDLDERVSVIGPVEDDKYLPWYGKKVRLNRSKNSVTYIDAKDVIPPDKLDPGADSISVPKAA
;
A
#
# COMPACT_ATOMS: atom_id res chain seq x y z
N MET A 1 -3.31 4.51 -23.03
CA MET A 1 -3.90 5.10 -21.81
C MET A 1 -2.80 5.88 -21.10
N LYS A 2 -2.95 7.19 -20.87
CA LYS A 2 -1.92 8.00 -20.19
C LYS A 2 -1.95 7.61 -18.71
N ARG A 3 -0.84 7.12 -18.15
CA ARG A 3 -0.76 6.84 -16.71
C ARG A 3 -0.98 8.15 -15.95
N SER A 4 -1.84 8.13 -14.95
CA SER A 4 -2.07 9.24 -14.05
C SER A 4 -0.80 9.48 -13.25
N SER A 5 -0.48 10.74 -13.00
CA SER A 5 0.59 11.13 -12.08
C SER A 5 0.13 11.02 -10.62
N GLU A 6 -0.69 10.02 -10.30
CA GLU A 6 -1.22 9.75 -8.97
C GLU A 6 -0.65 8.43 -8.43
N ILE A 7 -0.55 8.37 -7.11
CA ILE A 7 -0.19 7.19 -6.34
C ILE A 7 -1.41 6.80 -5.50
N VAL A 8 -1.84 5.55 -5.59
CA VAL A 8 -2.90 5.04 -4.73
C VAL A 8 -2.31 4.66 -3.38
N VAL A 9 -2.93 5.10 -2.29
CA VAL A 9 -2.50 4.82 -0.93
C VAL A 9 -3.55 3.96 -0.25
N LEU A 10 -3.14 2.76 0.16
CA LEU A 10 -3.93 1.77 0.87
C LEU A 10 -3.61 1.88 2.36
N LYS A 11 -4.51 2.47 3.14
CA LYS A 11 -4.39 2.51 4.60
C LYS A 11 -4.76 1.14 5.15
N ILE A 12 -3.89 0.54 5.94
CA ILE A 12 -4.21 -0.67 6.71
C ILE A 12 -4.63 -0.28 8.13
N ARG A 13 -5.59 -1.04 8.64
CA ARG A 13 -6.05 -0.95 10.02
C ARG A 13 -5.20 -1.86 10.91
N ASP A 14 -5.47 -1.84 12.21
CA ASP A 14 -4.96 -2.84 13.14
C ASP A 14 -5.31 -4.26 12.67
N GLU A 15 -4.51 -5.22 13.09
CA GLU A 15 -4.66 -6.62 12.70
C GLU A 15 -6.07 -7.16 13.00
N VAL A 16 -6.66 -7.80 11.99
CA VAL A 16 -7.97 -8.45 12.10
C VAL A 16 -7.89 -9.84 11.48
N PRO A 17 -8.11 -10.91 12.27
CA PRO A 17 -8.30 -12.25 11.75
C PRO A 17 -9.52 -12.32 10.84
N LEU A 18 -9.40 -13.05 9.74
CA LEU A 18 -10.52 -13.38 8.88
C LEU A 18 -11.27 -14.58 9.48
N ASP A 19 -12.59 -14.54 9.37
CA ASP A 19 -13.48 -15.64 9.79
C ASP A 19 -13.52 -16.79 8.75
N HIS A 20 -12.91 -16.58 7.59
CA HIS A 20 -12.76 -17.58 6.54
C HIS A 20 -11.39 -17.42 5.84
N PRO A 21 -10.81 -18.52 5.30
CA PRO A 21 -9.62 -18.44 4.48
C PRO A 21 -9.95 -17.83 3.12
N GLU A 22 -9.05 -17.01 2.60
CA GLU A 22 -9.23 -16.32 1.33
C GLU A 22 -7.97 -16.37 0.48
N GLU A 23 -8.09 -16.78 -0.77
CA GLU A 23 -6.96 -16.81 -1.70
C GLU A 23 -6.54 -15.40 -2.15
N ASP A 24 -5.26 -15.07 -2.02
CA ASP A 24 -4.71 -13.79 -2.48
C ASP A 24 -4.69 -13.71 -4.00
N ALA A 25 -5.32 -12.65 -4.51
CA ALA A 25 -5.39 -12.35 -5.93
C ALA A 25 -4.00 -12.19 -6.60
N ASN A 26 -2.99 -11.79 -5.83
CA ASN A 26 -1.62 -11.61 -6.32
C ASN A 26 -0.76 -12.88 -6.19
N SER A 27 -1.22 -13.87 -5.42
CA SER A 27 -0.48 -15.10 -5.13
C SER A 27 -1.44 -16.29 -5.15
N PRO A 28 -1.85 -16.79 -6.33
CA PRO A 28 -2.74 -17.95 -6.42
C PRO A 28 -2.20 -19.14 -5.61
N GLY A 29 -3.07 -19.77 -4.84
CA GLY A 29 -2.77 -20.84 -3.88
C GLY A 29 -2.33 -20.36 -2.49
N ARG A 30 -2.02 -19.06 -2.30
CA ARG A 30 -1.68 -18.51 -0.98
C ARG A 30 -2.93 -18.04 -0.27
N MET A 31 -3.28 -18.73 0.81
CA MET A 31 -4.41 -18.37 1.66
C MET A 31 -4.04 -17.28 2.65
N ARG A 32 -4.88 -16.26 2.70
CA ARG A 32 -4.91 -15.19 3.69
C ARG A 32 -5.87 -15.58 4.81
N THR A 33 -5.42 -15.44 6.04
CA THR A 33 -6.22 -15.65 7.26
C THR A 33 -6.27 -14.39 8.14
N VAL A 34 -5.54 -13.34 7.76
CA VAL A 34 -5.42 -12.10 8.53
C VAL A 34 -5.23 -10.92 7.58
N ILE A 35 -5.75 -9.76 7.97
CA ILE A 35 -5.50 -8.47 7.31
C ILE A 35 -5.02 -7.45 8.34
N GLY A 36 -4.41 -6.37 7.88
CA GLY A 36 -4.00 -5.26 8.75
C GLY A 36 -2.55 -5.34 9.26
N TRP A 37 -2.22 -4.40 10.14
CA TRP A 37 -0.91 -4.21 10.76
C TRP A 37 -0.93 -4.70 12.21
N GLY A 38 0.05 -5.52 12.60
CA GLY A 38 0.15 -6.09 13.93
C GLY A 38 1.58 -6.16 14.46
N PRO A 39 1.78 -6.40 15.77
CA PRO A 39 3.11 -6.50 16.38
C PRO A 39 4.00 -7.56 15.74
N GLU A 40 3.42 -8.70 15.35
CA GLU A 40 4.16 -9.80 14.70
C GLU A 40 4.73 -9.37 13.35
N LEU A 41 3.96 -8.60 12.57
CA LEU A 41 4.42 -8.08 11.28
C LEU A 41 5.51 -7.02 11.46
N ALA A 42 5.39 -6.19 12.50
CA ALA A 42 6.42 -5.22 12.88
C ALA A 42 7.72 -5.89 13.37
N GLU A 43 7.63 -7.03 14.06
CA GLU A 43 8.79 -7.83 14.43
C GLU A 43 9.41 -8.52 13.21
N PHE A 44 8.57 -9.07 12.33
CA PHE A 44 9.00 -9.70 11.09
C PHE A 44 9.74 -8.71 10.17
N GLU A 45 9.25 -7.47 10.06
CA GLU A 45 9.92 -6.38 9.32
C GLU A 45 11.35 -6.14 9.82
N ARG A 46 11.62 -6.28 11.13
CA ARG A 46 12.97 -6.09 11.68
C ARG A 46 13.94 -7.22 11.33
N VAL A 47 13.43 -8.44 11.18
CA VAL A 47 14.24 -9.64 10.90
C VAL A 47 14.42 -9.83 9.40
N SER A 48 13.37 -9.58 8.63
CA SER A 48 13.35 -9.81 7.18
C SER A 48 12.53 -8.75 6.45
N PRO A 49 13.10 -7.54 6.23
CA PRO A 49 12.35 -6.41 5.67
C PRO A 49 11.70 -6.73 4.32
N HIS A 50 12.44 -7.37 3.41
CA HIS A 50 11.94 -7.68 2.07
C HIS A 50 10.70 -8.59 2.12
N TRP A 51 10.78 -9.71 2.84
CA TRP A 51 9.66 -10.63 3.00
C TRP A 51 8.49 -10.01 3.78
N ALA A 52 8.78 -9.12 4.73
CA ALA A 52 7.74 -8.38 5.44
C ALA A 52 6.97 -7.44 4.51
N HIS A 53 7.62 -6.77 3.55
CA HIS A 53 6.91 -5.93 2.57
C HIS A 53 5.97 -6.77 1.68
N GLU A 54 6.37 -7.97 1.29
CA GLU A 54 5.50 -8.91 0.57
C GLU A 54 4.32 -9.38 1.42
N GLU A 55 4.56 -9.69 2.71
CA GLU A 55 3.50 -10.06 3.64
C GLU A 55 2.54 -8.89 3.89
N VAL A 56 3.04 -7.66 4.00
CA VAL A 56 2.22 -6.44 4.04
C VAL A 56 1.36 -6.36 2.79
N TRP A 57 1.92 -6.52 1.59
CA TRP A 57 1.14 -6.48 0.36
C TRP A 57 0.06 -7.56 0.34
N HIS A 58 0.43 -8.78 0.69
CA HIS A 58 -0.46 -9.92 0.82
C HIS A 58 -1.65 -9.60 1.73
N ARG A 59 -1.44 -8.93 2.88
CA ARG A 59 -2.52 -8.56 3.83
C ARG A 59 -3.36 -7.35 3.42
N SER A 60 -2.99 -6.64 2.35
CA SER A 60 -3.47 -5.25 2.14
C SER A 60 -4.07 -4.98 0.77
N ASN A 61 -3.72 -5.77 -0.24
CA ASN A 61 -4.07 -5.49 -1.63
C ASN A 61 -5.57 -5.66 -1.95
N GLY A 62 -6.32 -6.36 -1.09
CA GLY A 62 -7.72 -6.76 -1.33
C GLY A 62 -8.78 -5.95 -0.58
N TRP A 63 -10.05 -6.27 -0.86
CA TRP A 63 -11.25 -5.72 -0.19
C TRP A 63 -11.37 -4.19 -0.22
N ARG A 64 -10.90 -3.56 -1.30
CA ARG A 64 -10.92 -2.11 -1.40
C ARG A 64 -12.17 -1.64 -2.11
N VAL A 65 -12.86 -0.68 -1.48
CA VAL A 65 -13.83 0.18 -2.17
C VAL A 65 -13.03 1.33 -2.76
N LEU A 66 -12.89 1.33 -4.08
CA LEU A 66 -12.14 2.35 -4.83
C LEU A 66 -12.70 2.49 -6.25
N ASP A 67 -12.36 3.58 -6.94
CA ASP A 67 -12.63 3.75 -8.36
C ASP A 67 -11.65 2.89 -9.19
N PRO A 68 -12.11 1.82 -9.87
CA PRO A 68 -11.23 0.92 -10.61
C PRO A 68 -10.43 1.65 -11.70
N GLY A 69 -11.05 2.59 -12.41
CA GLY A 69 -10.44 3.35 -13.50
C GLY A 69 -9.33 4.27 -13.02
N ARG A 70 -9.53 4.91 -11.86
CA ARG A 70 -8.50 5.74 -11.22
C ARG A 70 -7.37 4.89 -10.68
N ALA A 71 -7.67 3.76 -10.01
CA ALA A 71 -6.64 2.87 -9.49
C ALA A 71 -5.72 2.33 -10.59
N VAL A 72 -6.27 1.80 -11.70
CA VAL A 72 -5.43 1.30 -12.82
C VAL A 72 -4.65 2.39 -13.54
N SER A 73 -5.03 3.66 -13.37
CA SER A 73 -4.28 4.78 -13.91
C SER A 73 -3.04 5.12 -13.08
N CYS A 74 -3.01 4.76 -11.80
CA CYS A 74 -1.85 4.97 -10.92
C CYS A 74 -0.69 4.06 -11.33
N GLU A 75 0.54 4.54 -11.14
CA GLU A 75 1.73 3.70 -11.39
C GLU A 75 2.10 2.85 -10.16
N LEU A 76 1.94 3.44 -8.97
CA LEU A 76 2.34 2.86 -7.70
C LEU A 76 1.17 2.78 -6.73
N ALA A 77 1.22 1.76 -5.88
CA ALA A 77 0.45 1.61 -4.67
C ALA A 77 1.38 1.70 -3.46
N LEU A 78 1.02 2.54 -2.49
CA LEU A 78 1.66 2.57 -1.17
C LEU A 78 0.73 1.91 -0.17
N VAL A 79 1.25 0.98 0.64
CA VAL A 79 0.56 0.53 1.85
C VAL A 79 1.13 1.29 3.03
N VAL A 80 0.25 1.91 3.82
CA VAL A 80 0.64 2.64 5.01
C VAL A 80 -0.04 2.08 6.25
N ASP A 81 0.72 1.98 7.33
CA ASP A 81 0.23 1.54 8.64
C ASP A 81 -0.71 2.58 9.30
N PRO A 82 -1.30 2.29 10.47
CA PRO A 82 -2.13 3.23 11.19
C PRO A 82 -1.44 4.56 11.58
N GLU A 83 -0.10 4.61 11.61
CA GLU A 83 0.69 5.83 11.82
C GLU A 83 1.01 6.58 10.51
N GLU A 84 0.43 6.13 9.40
CA GLU A 84 0.65 6.61 8.03
C GLU A 84 2.08 6.44 7.54
N ARG A 85 2.82 5.45 8.08
CA ARG A 85 4.18 5.11 7.63
C ARG A 85 4.14 4.11 6.50
N VAL A 86 4.99 4.29 5.48
CA VAL A 86 5.10 3.36 4.35
C VAL A 86 5.65 2.01 4.82
N ARG A 87 4.89 0.94 4.52
CA ARG A 87 5.23 -0.46 4.82
C ARG A 87 5.36 -1.33 3.58
N CYS A 88 4.80 -0.89 2.45
CA CYS A 88 4.98 -1.55 1.17
C CYS A 88 4.85 -0.54 0.05
N VAL A 89 5.70 -0.68 -0.97
CA VAL A 89 5.55 -0.03 -2.26
C VAL A 89 5.33 -1.14 -3.29
N ALA A 90 4.27 -1.04 -4.07
CA ALA A 90 3.94 -2.01 -5.10
C ALA A 90 3.60 -1.32 -6.41
N LYS A 91 3.83 -2.01 -7.53
CA LYS A 91 3.38 -1.56 -8.83
C LYS A 91 1.88 -1.76 -8.96
N VAL A 92 1.19 -0.85 -9.63
CA VAL A 92 -0.17 -1.14 -10.09
C VAL A 92 -0.10 -1.67 -11.53
N MET A 93 -0.51 -2.91 -11.70
CA MET A 93 -0.69 -3.57 -13.01
C MET A 93 -2.15 -3.67 -13.41
N GLY A 94 -3.06 -3.69 -12.43
CA GLY A 94 -4.48 -3.79 -12.68
C GLY A 94 -5.29 -3.83 -11.40
N VAL A 95 -6.59 -4.06 -11.55
CA VAL A 95 -7.50 -4.37 -10.45
C VAL A 95 -8.33 -5.59 -10.82
N MET A 96 -8.60 -6.44 -9.84
CA MET A 96 -9.41 -7.64 -10.02
C MET A 96 -10.67 -7.51 -9.17
N LYS A 97 -11.84 -7.68 -9.80
CA LYS A 97 -13.12 -7.75 -9.08
C LYS A 97 -13.12 -9.00 -8.21
N ARG A 98 -13.60 -8.87 -6.97
CA ARG A 98 -13.84 -10.02 -6.10
C ARG A 98 -15.27 -10.50 -6.26
N ASP A 99 -15.47 -11.80 -6.10
CA ASP A 99 -16.79 -12.44 -6.27
C ASP A 99 -17.81 -11.96 -5.23
N LEU A 100 -17.33 -11.57 -4.05
CA LEU A 100 -18.14 -11.06 -2.95
C LEU A 100 -17.98 -9.54 -2.88
N ASP A 101 -19.11 -8.84 -3.00
CA ASP A 101 -19.30 -7.40 -2.80
C ASP A 101 -18.33 -6.52 -3.57
N GLU A 102 -18.75 -5.86 -4.66
CA GLU A 102 -18.16 -4.79 -5.55
C GLU A 102 -16.72 -4.27 -5.37
N ARG A 103 -16.12 -4.44 -4.22
CA ARG A 103 -14.71 -4.40 -3.86
C ARG A 103 -13.82 -5.11 -4.87
N VAL A 104 -12.61 -4.58 -4.91
CA VAL A 104 -11.57 -5.02 -5.82
C VAL A 104 -10.28 -5.30 -5.05
N SER A 105 -9.40 -6.06 -5.69
CA SER A 105 -8.00 -6.18 -5.29
C SER A 105 -7.12 -5.41 -6.26
N VAL A 106 -6.13 -4.69 -5.74
CA VAL A 106 -5.07 -4.08 -6.55
C VAL A 106 -4.05 -5.18 -6.89
N ILE A 107 -3.69 -5.28 -8.16
CA ILE A 107 -2.80 -6.33 -8.66
C ILE A 107 -1.46 -5.73 -9.07
N GLY A 108 -0.37 -6.36 -8.63
CA GLY A 108 1.00 -6.08 -9.05
C GLY A 108 2.04 -6.52 -8.02
N PRO A 109 3.31 -6.59 -8.44
CA PRO A 109 4.41 -6.98 -7.57
C PRO A 109 4.78 -5.89 -6.58
N VAL A 110 5.32 -6.29 -5.42
CA VAL A 110 6.08 -5.39 -4.55
C VAL A 110 7.30 -4.89 -5.33
N GLU A 111 7.56 -3.58 -5.24
CA GLU A 111 8.65 -2.95 -5.96
C GLU A 111 10.00 -3.11 -5.22
N ASP A 112 11.06 -2.91 -5.98
CA ASP A 112 12.44 -3.24 -5.61
C ASP A 112 13.13 -2.19 -4.71
N ASP A 113 14.43 -2.43 -4.48
CA ASP A 113 15.30 -1.70 -3.55
C ASP A 113 15.35 -0.18 -3.78
N LYS A 114 14.94 0.33 -4.95
CA LYS A 114 14.98 1.78 -5.21
C LYS A 114 14.06 2.57 -4.28
N TYR A 115 13.04 1.94 -3.69
CA TYR A 115 12.13 2.57 -2.73
C TYR A 115 12.54 2.40 -1.27
N LEU A 116 13.65 1.74 -0.97
CA LEU A 116 14.17 1.61 0.41
C LEU A 116 14.16 2.92 1.22
N PRO A 117 14.51 4.10 0.64
CA PRO A 117 14.45 5.37 1.37
C PRO A 117 13.05 5.76 1.89
N TRP A 118 11.97 5.26 1.29
CA TRP A 118 10.59 5.59 1.66
C TRP A 118 10.08 4.79 2.86
N TYR A 119 10.61 3.60 3.11
CA TYR A 119 10.08 2.71 4.15
C TYR A 119 10.22 3.33 5.55
N GLY A 120 9.16 3.19 6.34
CA GLY A 120 9.04 3.80 7.68
C GLY A 120 8.81 5.31 7.69
N LYS A 121 8.92 6.00 6.54
CA LYS A 121 8.62 7.43 6.44
C LYS A 121 7.11 7.65 6.35
N LYS A 122 6.65 8.79 6.86
CA LYS A 122 5.23 9.17 6.82
C LYS A 122 4.82 9.64 5.44
N VAL A 123 3.59 9.31 5.08
CA VAL A 123 2.84 9.96 4.00
C VAL A 123 1.81 10.85 4.68
N ARG A 124 1.90 12.17 4.52
CA ARG A 124 0.89 13.09 5.07
C ARG A 124 -0.36 12.98 4.21
N LEU A 125 -1.31 12.17 4.67
CA LEU A 125 -2.59 12.01 4.00
C LEU A 125 -3.54 13.09 4.52
N ASN A 126 -4.56 13.43 3.73
CA ASN A 126 -5.66 14.19 4.28
C ASN A 126 -6.30 13.37 5.42
N ARG A 127 -6.98 14.03 6.37
CA ARG A 127 -7.68 13.39 7.50
C ARG A 127 -8.89 12.52 7.07
N SER A 128 -8.90 12.07 5.82
CA SER A 128 -9.87 11.12 5.29
C SER A 128 -9.81 9.82 6.08
N LYS A 129 -10.98 9.39 6.52
CA LYS A 129 -11.20 8.07 7.13
C LYS A 129 -11.26 6.95 6.08
N ASN A 130 -11.18 7.28 4.79
CA ASN A 130 -11.22 6.27 3.73
C ASN A 130 -9.96 5.41 3.78
N SER A 131 -10.16 4.10 3.65
CA SER A 131 -9.07 3.13 3.59
C SER A 131 -8.26 3.19 2.30
N VAL A 132 -8.74 3.96 1.31
CA VAL A 132 -8.05 4.27 0.06
C VAL A 132 -8.01 5.78 -0.12
N THR A 133 -6.83 6.31 -0.41
CA THR A 133 -6.60 7.73 -0.74
C THR A 133 -5.73 7.80 -2.00
N TYR A 134 -5.76 8.93 -2.69
CA TYR A 134 -4.92 9.19 -3.85
C TYR A 134 -4.13 10.47 -3.60
N ILE A 135 -2.85 10.44 -3.92
CA ILE A 135 -1.95 11.59 -3.81
C ILE A 135 -1.31 11.85 -5.16
N ASP A 136 -1.09 13.11 -5.49
CA ASP A 136 -0.33 13.46 -6.68
C ASP A 136 1.13 13.03 -6.48
N ALA A 137 1.71 12.32 -7.44
CA ALA A 137 3.12 11.92 -7.44
C ALA A 137 4.07 13.11 -7.37
N LYS A 138 3.65 14.29 -7.85
CA LYS A 138 4.43 15.54 -7.73
C LYS A 138 4.55 16.02 -6.26
N ASP A 139 3.61 15.60 -5.41
CA ASP A 139 3.59 15.94 -3.99
C ASP A 139 4.40 14.91 -3.17
N VAL A 140 5.03 13.93 -3.82
CA VAL A 140 5.88 12.92 -3.20
C VAL A 140 7.33 13.12 -3.65
N ILE A 141 8.24 13.17 -2.69
CA ILE A 141 9.67 13.30 -2.91
C ILE A 141 10.19 11.96 -3.46
N PRO A 142 10.79 11.94 -4.66
CA PRO A 142 11.40 10.74 -5.22
C PRO A 142 12.46 10.13 -4.28
N PRO A 143 12.67 8.80 -4.28
CA PRO A 143 13.59 8.15 -3.33
C PRO A 143 15.03 8.67 -3.40
N ASP A 144 15.51 8.96 -4.62
CA ASP A 144 16.84 9.50 -4.91
C ASP A 144 17.04 10.95 -4.44
N LYS A 145 15.95 11.64 -4.09
CA LYS A 145 15.93 13.04 -3.63
C LYS A 145 15.50 13.19 -2.18
N LEU A 146 15.18 12.08 -1.51
CA LEU A 146 14.78 12.11 -0.12
C LEU A 146 16.02 12.27 0.77
N ASP A 147 16.01 13.29 1.61
CA ASP A 147 17.02 13.42 2.67
C ASP A 147 16.94 12.19 3.60
N PRO A 148 18.05 11.48 3.87
CA PRO A 148 18.07 10.37 4.83
C PRO A 148 17.42 10.70 6.18
N GLY A 149 17.54 11.95 6.64
CA GLY A 149 16.97 12.46 7.89
C GLY A 149 15.50 12.87 7.83
N ALA A 150 14.85 12.86 6.66
CA ALA A 150 13.45 13.24 6.54
C ALA A 150 12.54 12.24 7.28
N ASP A 151 11.47 12.71 7.94
CA ASP A 151 10.44 11.83 8.54
C ASP A 151 9.25 11.58 7.58
N SER A 152 9.18 12.29 6.46
CA SER A 152 8.03 12.28 5.53
C SER A 152 8.48 12.29 4.08
N ILE A 153 7.81 11.51 3.24
CA ILE A 153 8.02 11.51 1.78
C ILE A 153 7.10 12.48 1.05
N SER A 154 6.05 12.97 1.69
CA SER A 154 5.15 13.96 1.09
C SER A 154 5.63 15.38 1.39
N VAL A 155 5.63 16.26 0.41
CA VAL A 155 5.80 17.71 0.63
C VAL A 155 4.54 18.29 1.28
N PRO A 156 4.67 19.28 2.18
CA PRO A 156 3.51 19.98 2.71
C PRO A 156 2.73 20.63 1.57
N LYS A 157 1.41 20.39 1.50
CA LYS A 157 0.54 21.26 0.70
C LYS A 157 0.68 22.67 1.28
N ALA A 158 1.14 23.63 0.47
CA ALA A 158 1.06 25.04 0.84
C ALA A 158 -0.41 25.33 1.18
N ALA A 159 -0.63 25.88 2.38
CA ALA A 159 -1.95 26.25 2.88
C ALA A 159 -2.57 27.36 2.03
#